data_AF-A0A355AGD1-F1
#
_entry.id   AF-A0A355AGD1-F1
#
_cell.length_a   1.000
_cell.length_b   1.000
_cell.length_c   1.000
_cell.angle_alpha   90.00
_cell.angle_beta   90.00
_cell.angle_gamma   90.00
#
_symmetry.space_group_name_H-M   'P 1'
#
loop_
_entity.id
_entity.type
_entity.pdbx_description
1 polymer ?
#
loop_
_entity_poly.entity_id
_entity_poly.type
_entity_poly.pdbx_seq_one_letter_code
_entity_poly.pdbx_strand_id
1 'polypeptide(L)'
;RCWYDPDDIETVVLKQGYSWWLWLLALLLPGALVAFGITGLLHSLKSWGRSEERQAAQFGRILETLASPIPETVGFPTIPACDNLVNSPGTMLRFRLPTESPEAWSLIGAGLFSGLWNVVVILLAVNVGIDIAGGRADVWLLGLLAPFTIVGLASIVLFFRQLFFVTAIGPTHVEISGHPLRPGNQYQVLLSQAGSVSFRRLELFLELEEQATFRQGTDVRTERQVVWQSLIRRWNNIEPLSGTPFEAEVQLELPSKAMHSFSSTHNTVSWRLVLRGVPEHWPALVRVFPVVVFPAEIISSDGKKAIVQTRT
;
A
#
# COMPACT_ATOMS: atom_id res chain seq x y z
N ARG A 1 -9.11 1.17 -52.56
CA ARG A 1 -8.62 0.89 -53.93
C ARG A 1 -9.80 0.27 -54.69
N CYS A 2 -10.42 1.01 -55.63
CA CYS A 2 -11.46 0.47 -56.49
C CYS A 2 -10.82 -0.33 -57.62
N TRP A 3 -11.40 -1.48 -57.95
CA TRP A 3 -11.04 -2.26 -59.12
C TRP A 3 -12.28 -2.32 -60.03
N TYR A 4 -12.04 -2.30 -61.34
CA TYR A 4 -13.07 -2.46 -62.38
C TYR A 4 -13.21 -3.94 -62.71
N ASP A 5 -14.44 -4.40 -62.95
CA ASP A 5 -14.75 -5.78 -63.33
C ASP A 5 -14.47 -5.99 -64.84
N PRO A 6 -13.48 -6.81 -65.24
CA PRO A 6 -13.06 -6.92 -66.64
C PRO A 6 -14.13 -7.41 -67.62
N ASP A 7 -15.23 -7.99 -67.13
CA ASP A 7 -16.32 -8.50 -67.97
C ASP A 7 -17.53 -7.53 -68.05
N ASP A 8 -17.61 -6.49 -67.21
CA ASP A 8 -18.68 -5.48 -67.25
C ASP A 8 -18.19 -4.10 -66.75
N ILE A 9 -17.88 -3.22 -67.72
CA ILE A 9 -17.24 -1.90 -67.52
C ILE A 9 -18.10 -0.91 -66.73
N GLU A 10 -19.41 -1.15 -66.61
CA GLU A 10 -20.30 -0.25 -65.87
C GLU A 10 -20.37 -0.56 -64.37
N THR A 11 -19.74 -1.65 -63.91
CA THR A 11 -19.80 -2.05 -62.48
C THR A 11 -18.48 -1.78 -61.74
N VAL A 12 -18.57 -0.97 -60.68
CA VAL A 12 -17.44 -0.69 -59.78
C VAL A 12 -17.59 -1.53 -58.52
N VAL A 13 -16.74 -2.55 -58.36
CA VAL A 13 -16.75 -3.40 -57.17
C VAL A 13 -15.94 -2.75 -56.05
N LEU A 14 -16.64 -2.12 -55.11
CA LEU A 14 -16.06 -1.66 -53.85
C LEU A 14 -15.76 -2.86 -52.95
N LYS A 15 -14.54 -3.39 -53.03
CA LYS A 15 -14.08 -4.39 -52.05
C LYS A 15 -13.82 -3.68 -50.71
N GLN A 16 -14.84 -3.63 -49.86
CA GLN A 16 -14.71 -3.20 -48.48
C GLN A 16 -13.87 -4.24 -47.75
N GLY A 17 -12.56 -3.99 -47.64
CA GLY A 17 -11.64 -4.85 -46.91
C GLY A 17 -11.92 -4.76 -45.41
N TYR A 18 -12.95 -5.46 -44.94
CA TYR A 18 -13.26 -5.59 -43.52
C TYR A 18 -12.23 -6.54 -42.89
N SER A 19 -11.09 -5.98 -42.47
CA SER A 19 -10.03 -6.70 -41.80
C SER A 19 -10.43 -6.98 -40.35
N TRP A 20 -11.19 -8.05 -40.14
CA TRP A 20 -11.61 -8.56 -38.83
C TRP A 20 -10.44 -8.69 -37.82
N TRP A 21 -9.21 -8.90 -38.30
CA TRP A 21 -7.99 -8.92 -37.49
C TRP A 21 -7.64 -7.57 -36.85
N LEU A 22 -7.90 -6.44 -37.53
CA LEU A 22 -7.73 -5.10 -36.93
C LEU A 22 -8.75 -4.86 -35.81
N TRP A 23 -9.97 -5.37 -35.95
CA TRP A 23 -10.96 -5.36 -34.88
C TRP A 23 -10.55 -6.24 -33.70
N LEU A 24 -9.99 -7.42 -33.96
CA LEU A 24 -9.45 -8.29 -32.93
C LEU A 24 -8.32 -7.61 -32.15
N LEU A 25 -7.40 -6.94 -32.84
CA LEU A 25 -6.29 -6.21 -32.22
C LEU A 25 -6.79 -4.96 -31.46
N ALA A 26 -7.79 -4.27 -32.00
CA ALA A 26 -8.48 -3.15 -31.35
C ALA A 26 -9.35 -3.57 -30.15
N LEU A 27 -9.78 -4.84 -30.06
CA LEU A 27 -10.50 -5.39 -28.90
C LEU A 27 -9.57 -6.05 -27.87
N LEU A 28 -8.45 -6.65 -28.31
CA LEU A 28 -7.49 -7.34 -27.46
C LEU A 28 -6.75 -6.38 -26.53
N LEU A 29 -6.37 -5.21 -27.05
CA LEU A 29 -5.62 -4.20 -26.30
C LEU A 29 -6.48 -3.60 -25.16
N PRO A 30 -7.73 -3.16 -25.42
CA PRO A 30 -8.65 -2.77 -24.36
C PRO A 30 -9.03 -3.95 -23.47
N GLY A 31 -9.21 -5.17 -24.01
CA GLY A 31 -9.54 -6.35 -23.21
C GLY A 31 -8.46 -6.70 -22.18
N ALA A 32 -7.19 -6.62 -22.55
CA ALA A 32 -6.06 -6.79 -21.63
C ALA A 32 -6.00 -5.65 -20.59
N LEU A 33 -6.30 -4.41 -21.00
CA LEU A 33 -6.41 -3.26 -20.10
C LEU A 33 -7.62 -3.36 -19.14
N VAL A 34 -8.76 -3.88 -19.60
CA VAL A 34 -9.94 -4.20 -18.77
C VAL A 34 -9.56 -5.25 -17.73
N ALA A 35 -8.86 -6.32 -18.12
CA ALA A 35 -8.45 -7.36 -17.19
C ALA A 35 -7.51 -6.82 -16.09
N PHE A 36 -6.52 -6.00 -16.46
CA PHE A 36 -5.62 -5.34 -15.50
C PHE A 36 -6.36 -4.29 -14.64
N GLY A 37 -7.24 -3.50 -15.26
CA GLY A 37 -8.02 -2.44 -14.63
C GLY A 37 -9.08 -2.95 -13.66
N ILE A 38 -9.81 -4.00 -14.00
CA ILE A 38 -10.76 -4.67 -13.11
C ILE A 38 -10.03 -5.21 -11.88
N THR A 39 -8.82 -5.74 -12.03
CA THR A 39 -8.03 -6.22 -10.89
C THR A 39 -7.67 -5.06 -9.95
N GLY A 40 -7.25 -3.91 -10.48
CA GLY A 40 -6.98 -2.69 -9.70
C GLY A 40 -8.23 -2.07 -9.07
N LEU A 41 -9.34 -2.00 -9.81
CA LEU A 41 -10.63 -1.46 -9.36
C LEU A 41 -11.25 -2.35 -8.28
N LEU A 42 -11.19 -3.68 -8.44
CA LEU A 42 -11.59 -4.62 -7.39
C LEU A 42 -10.70 -4.48 -6.17
N HIS A 43 -9.40 -4.21 -6.32
CA HIS A 43 -8.53 -3.92 -5.18
C HIS A 43 -8.91 -2.62 -4.46
N SER A 44 -9.26 -1.56 -5.20
CA SER A 44 -9.67 -0.25 -4.67
C SER A 44 -11.09 -0.24 -4.08
N LEU A 45 -12.03 -1.02 -4.65
CA LEU A 45 -13.37 -1.19 -4.10
C LEU A 45 -13.32 -2.12 -2.89
N LYS A 46 -12.47 -3.15 -2.91
CA LYS A 46 -12.23 -4.03 -1.76
C LYS A 46 -11.49 -3.33 -0.63
N SER A 47 -10.72 -2.26 -0.88
CA SER A 47 -10.12 -1.44 0.18
C SER A 47 -11.11 -0.48 0.84
N TRP A 48 -12.29 -0.25 0.25
CA TRP A 48 -13.34 0.62 0.78
C TRP A 48 -14.04 0.04 2.03
N GLY A 49 -13.73 -1.19 2.42
CA GLY A 49 -14.23 -1.82 3.64
C GLY A 49 -13.26 -2.86 4.21
N ARG A 50 -11.95 -2.67 4.02
CA ARG A 50 -10.97 -3.68 4.45
C ARG A 50 -10.88 -3.71 5.97
N SER A 51 -11.45 -4.78 6.54
CA SER A 51 -11.26 -5.23 7.92
C SER A 51 -9.77 -5.22 8.30
N GLU A 52 -9.51 -4.85 9.56
CA GLU A 52 -8.19 -4.74 10.21
C GLU A 52 -7.31 -5.99 9.96
N GLU A 53 -7.94 -7.17 9.83
CA GLU A 53 -7.30 -8.46 9.58
C GLU A 53 -6.53 -8.54 8.24
N ARG A 54 -6.99 -7.86 7.18
CA ARG A 54 -6.32 -7.91 5.86
C ARG A 54 -5.18 -6.91 5.73
N GLN A 55 -5.22 -5.81 6.50
CA GLN A 55 -4.08 -4.90 6.58
C GLN A 55 -2.93 -5.63 7.31
N ALA A 56 -3.21 -6.30 8.44
CA ALA A 56 -2.26 -7.20 9.10
C ALA A 56 -1.70 -8.30 8.16
N ALA A 57 -2.54 -8.88 7.29
CA ALA A 57 -2.12 -9.89 6.32
C ALA A 57 -1.27 -9.37 5.14
N GLN A 58 -1.22 -8.07 4.85
CA GLN A 58 -0.32 -7.52 3.82
C GLN A 58 1.08 -7.19 4.36
N PHE A 59 1.22 -6.89 5.66
CA PHE A 59 2.49 -6.44 6.24
C PHE A 59 3.55 -7.54 6.41
N GLY A 60 3.19 -8.77 6.77
CA GLY A 60 4.20 -9.83 6.94
C GLY A 60 4.90 -10.31 5.65
N ARG A 61 4.37 -10.01 4.45
CA ARG A 61 5.14 -10.23 3.19
C ARG A 61 6.37 -9.32 3.10
N ILE A 62 6.32 -8.16 3.75
CA ILE A 62 7.42 -7.20 3.76
C ILE A 62 8.40 -7.54 4.88
N LEU A 63 7.96 -8.08 6.01
CA LEU A 63 8.89 -8.61 7.01
C LEU A 63 9.69 -9.80 6.46
N GLU A 64 9.09 -10.65 5.62
CA GLU A 64 9.83 -11.63 4.80
C GLU A 64 10.82 -10.99 3.82
N THR A 65 10.51 -9.80 3.28
CA THR A 65 11.38 -9.06 2.34
C THR A 65 12.51 -8.31 3.05
N LEU A 66 12.26 -7.80 4.27
CA LEU A 66 13.23 -7.15 5.15
C LEU A 66 14.09 -8.16 5.90
N ALA A 67 13.60 -9.39 6.07
CA ALA A 67 14.38 -10.58 6.41
C ALA A 67 15.23 -11.01 5.19
N SER A 68 16.12 -10.12 4.75
CA SER A 68 17.30 -10.49 3.97
C SER A 68 18.09 -11.59 4.73
N PRO A 69 18.87 -12.43 4.03
CA PRO A 69 19.51 -13.61 4.64
C PRO A 69 20.27 -13.20 5.89
N ILE A 70 19.88 -13.82 7.01
CA ILE A 70 20.27 -13.55 8.40
C ILE A 70 21.70 -12.98 8.46
N PRO A 71 21.87 -11.65 8.58
CA PRO A 71 23.14 -11.10 9.02
C PRO A 71 23.28 -11.47 10.49
N GLU A 72 24.42 -12.06 10.85
CA GLU A 72 24.73 -12.42 12.24
C GLU A 72 24.72 -11.16 13.12
N THR A 73 23.58 -10.83 13.74
CA THR A 73 23.59 -9.89 14.86
C THR A 73 24.34 -10.57 15.99
N VAL A 74 25.54 -10.06 16.31
CA VAL A 74 26.44 -10.57 17.34
C VAL A 74 25.65 -10.92 18.62
N GLY A 75 25.47 -12.21 18.87
CA GLY A 75 24.84 -12.77 20.09
C GLY A 75 23.38 -13.23 19.97
N PHE A 76 22.60 -12.82 18.96
CA PHE A 76 21.16 -13.16 18.87
C PHE A 76 20.71 -13.56 17.45
N PRO A 77 20.94 -14.80 16.99
CA PRO A 77 20.71 -15.20 15.59
C PRO A 77 19.24 -15.15 15.14
N THR A 78 18.29 -15.16 16.08
CA THR A 78 16.85 -15.21 15.81
C THR A 78 16.16 -13.86 15.95
N ILE A 79 16.90 -12.78 16.23
CA ILE A 79 16.36 -11.43 16.28
C ILE A 79 16.54 -10.79 14.90
N PRO A 80 15.51 -10.17 14.30
CA PRO A 80 15.65 -9.50 13.02
C PRO A 80 16.68 -8.36 13.10
N ALA A 81 17.51 -8.25 12.05
CA ALA A 81 18.53 -7.21 11.94
C ALA A 81 17.90 -5.80 12.03
N CYS A 82 18.52 -4.92 12.81
CA CYS A 82 18.04 -3.56 13.03
C CYS A 82 18.49 -2.60 11.92
N ASP A 83 19.45 -3.00 11.08
CA ASP A 83 20.18 -2.12 10.15
C ASP A 83 19.23 -1.31 9.26
N ASN A 84 18.23 -1.97 8.66
CA ASN A 84 17.25 -1.30 7.80
C ASN A 84 16.33 -0.30 8.55
N LEU A 85 16.23 -0.38 9.88
CA LEU A 85 15.41 0.51 10.72
C LEU A 85 16.21 1.70 11.28
N VAL A 86 17.54 1.59 11.35
CA VAL A 86 18.43 2.63 11.90
C VAL A 86 19.10 3.48 10.80
N ASN A 87 18.92 3.12 9.53
CA ASN A 87 19.55 3.76 8.37
C ASN A 87 19.12 5.21 8.11
N SER A 88 18.08 5.71 8.79
CA SER A 88 17.60 7.09 8.65
C SER A 88 17.60 7.80 10.00
N PRO A 89 18.54 8.74 10.24
CA PRO A 89 18.51 9.57 11.45
C PRO A 89 17.25 10.44 11.43
N GLY A 90 16.62 10.61 12.60
CA GLY A 90 15.48 11.53 12.73
C GLY A 90 15.92 12.99 12.77
N THR A 91 14.95 13.87 12.61
CA THR A 91 15.13 15.32 12.58
C THR A 91 15.11 15.93 13.97
N MET A 92 14.33 15.36 14.90
CA MET A 92 14.32 15.75 16.31
C MET A 92 14.77 14.61 17.23
N LEU A 93 14.28 13.39 17.02
CA LEU A 93 14.71 12.19 17.76
C LEU A 93 15.70 11.35 16.93
N ARG A 94 16.39 10.43 17.60
CA ARG A 94 17.58 9.75 17.04
C ARG A 94 17.26 8.88 15.83
N PHE A 95 16.12 8.21 15.80
CA PHE A 95 15.75 7.27 14.74
C PHE A 95 14.40 7.61 14.12
N ARG A 96 14.34 7.72 12.80
CA ARG A 96 13.09 7.86 12.05
C ARG A 96 12.63 6.51 11.54
N LEU A 97 11.43 6.10 11.94
CA LEU A 97 10.88 4.83 11.51
C LEU A 97 10.39 4.91 10.06
N PRO A 98 10.65 3.88 9.24
CA PRO A 98 10.16 3.83 7.87
C PRO A 98 8.62 3.74 7.87
N THR A 99 7.98 4.59 7.07
CA THR A 99 6.54 4.55 6.84
C THR A 99 6.24 3.69 5.61
N GLU A 100 5.70 2.50 5.80
CA GLU A 100 5.31 1.63 4.69
C GLU A 100 3.90 2.02 4.20
N SER A 101 3.80 2.75 3.08
CA SER A 101 2.51 3.05 2.43
C SER A 101 2.31 2.15 1.19
N PRO A 102 1.50 1.08 1.25
CA PRO A 102 1.15 0.27 0.08
C PRO A 102 0.31 1.03 -0.97
N GLU A 103 -0.01 2.30 -0.70
CA GLU A 103 -0.85 3.18 -1.51
C GLU A 103 -0.13 3.73 -2.76
N ALA A 104 1.21 3.77 -2.78
CA ALA A 104 1.96 4.33 -3.91
C ALA A 104 1.79 3.51 -5.20
N TRP A 105 1.88 2.18 -5.10
CA TRP A 105 1.72 1.29 -6.26
C TRP A 105 0.29 1.28 -6.80
N SER A 106 -0.71 1.41 -5.91
CA SER A 106 -2.10 1.47 -6.36
C SER A 106 -2.41 2.79 -7.08
N LEU A 107 -1.83 3.91 -6.62
CA LEU A 107 -1.91 5.19 -7.32
C LEU A 107 -1.28 5.15 -8.72
N ILE A 108 -0.07 4.59 -8.83
CA ILE A 108 0.60 4.44 -10.13
C ILE A 108 -0.24 3.57 -11.06
N GLY A 109 -0.74 2.43 -10.56
CA GLY A 109 -1.61 1.54 -11.33
C GLY A 109 -2.91 2.22 -11.78
N ALA A 110 -3.57 2.97 -10.89
CA ALA A 110 -4.78 3.72 -11.19
C ALA A 110 -4.53 4.82 -12.24
N GLY A 111 -3.41 5.54 -12.13
CA GLY A 111 -3.01 6.57 -13.08
C GLY A 111 -2.72 6.00 -14.48
N LEU A 112 -1.96 4.90 -14.55
CA LEU A 112 -1.68 4.21 -15.81
C LEU A 112 -2.96 3.67 -16.45
N PHE A 113 -3.82 3.02 -15.68
CA PHE A 113 -5.10 2.54 -16.18
C PHE A 113 -5.96 3.69 -16.71
N SER A 114 -6.10 4.77 -15.93
CA SER A 114 -6.90 5.93 -16.34
C SER A 114 -6.34 6.58 -17.62
N GLY A 115 -5.02 6.77 -17.71
CA GLY A 115 -4.37 7.32 -18.90
C GLY A 115 -4.57 6.43 -20.13
N LEU A 116 -4.21 5.15 -20.04
CA LEU A 116 -4.28 4.22 -21.16
C LEU A 116 -5.72 3.98 -21.62
N TRP A 117 -6.67 3.88 -20.70
CA TRP A 117 -8.09 3.73 -21.05
C TRP A 117 -8.62 4.95 -21.80
N ASN A 118 -8.29 6.16 -21.34
CA ASN A 118 -8.77 7.39 -21.98
C ASN A 118 -8.12 7.61 -23.36
N VAL A 119 -6.91 7.11 -23.62
CA VAL A 119 -6.34 7.09 -24.98
C VAL A 119 -7.22 6.27 -25.93
N VAL A 120 -7.70 5.09 -25.51
CA VAL A 120 -8.61 4.26 -26.32
C VAL A 120 -9.93 5.01 -26.58
N VAL A 121 -10.49 5.66 -25.56
CA VAL A 121 -11.71 6.46 -25.68
C VAL A 121 -11.53 7.60 -26.70
N ILE A 122 -10.40 8.31 -26.64
CA ILE A 122 -10.09 9.41 -27.57
C ILE A 122 -9.98 8.89 -29.01
N LEU A 123 -9.28 7.77 -29.23
CA LEU A 123 -9.14 7.18 -30.57
C LEU A 123 -10.50 6.76 -31.16
N LEU A 124 -11.37 6.14 -30.34
CA LEU A 124 -12.74 5.81 -30.74
C LEU A 124 -13.56 7.08 -31.04
N ALA A 125 -13.47 8.10 -30.18
CA ALA A 125 -14.18 9.36 -30.36
C ALA A 125 -13.74 10.11 -31.64
N VAL A 126 -12.45 10.09 -31.99
CA VAL A 126 -11.94 10.68 -33.23
C VAL A 126 -12.48 9.94 -34.45
N ASN A 127 -12.51 8.60 -34.44
CA ASN A 127 -13.11 7.82 -35.53
C ASN A 127 -14.60 8.15 -35.70
N VAL A 128 -15.37 8.16 -34.60
CA VAL A 128 -16.78 8.59 -34.62
C VAL A 128 -16.93 10.00 -35.17
N GLY A 129 -16.07 10.94 -34.75
CA GLY A 129 -16.11 12.32 -35.20
C GLY A 129 -15.84 12.47 -36.70
N ILE A 130 -14.88 11.71 -37.24
CA ILE A 130 -14.59 11.68 -38.69
C ILE A 130 -15.79 11.09 -39.46
N ASP A 131 -16.39 10.01 -38.98
CA ASP A 131 -17.54 9.38 -39.63
C ASP A 131 -18.77 10.31 -39.66
N ILE A 132 -19.06 10.97 -38.53
CA ILE A 132 -20.15 11.96 -38.44
C ILE A 132 -19.88 13.15 -39.37
N ALA A 133 -18.64 13.67 -39.41
CA ALA A 133 -18.26 14.77 -40.31
C ALA A 133 -18.37 14.37 -41.79
N GLY A 134 -18.16 13.10 -42.12
CA GLY A 134 -18.40 12.51 -43.43
C GLY A 134 -19.88 12.21 -43.74
N GLY A 135 -20.82 12.59 -42.86
CA GLY A 135 -22.26 12.38 -43.03
C GLY A 135 -22.73 10.95 -42.72
N ARG A 136 -21.89 10.12 -42.10
CA ARG A 136 -22.20 8.73 -41.75
C ARG A 136 -22.23 8.59 -40.23
N ALA A 137 -23.42 8.63 -39.64
CA ALA A 137 -23.57 8.34 -38.22
C ALA A 137 -23.73 6.83 -38.01
N ASP A 138 -22.64 6.12 -37.73
CA ASP A 138 -22.73 4.73 -37.31
C ASP A 138 -23.23 4.64 -35.86
N VAL A 139 -24.52 4.32 -35.72
CA VAL A 139 -25.21 4.22 -34.43
C VAL A 139 -24.60 3.11 -33.55
N TRP A 140 -24.01 2.07 -34.14
CA TRP A 140 -23.33 1.01 -33.39
C TRP A 140 -22.04 1.50 -32.73
N LEU A 141 -21.24 2.26 -33.48
CA LEU A 141 -19.99 2.82 -32.98
C LEU A 141 -20.25 3.88 -31.90
N LEU A 142 -21.32 4.67 -32.07
CA LEU A 142 -21.82 5.60 -31.05
C LEU A 142 -22.27 4.86 -29.77
N GLY A 143 -23.02 3.77 -29.94
CA GLY A 143 -23.48 2.93 -28.83
C GLY A 143 -22.33 2.26 -28.07
N LEU A 144 -21.25 1.88 -28.76
CA LEU A 144 -20.03 1.34 -28.15
C LEU A 144 -19.21 2.42 -27.42
N LEU A 145 -19.17 3.65 -27.93
CA LEU A 145 -18.43 4.76 -27.33
C LEU A 145 -19.01 5.16 -25.96
N ALA A 146 -20.34 5.09 -25.78
CA ALA A 146 -21.01 5.50 -24.56
C ALA A 146 -20.53 4.77 -23.28
N PRO A 147 -20.50 3.43 -23.18
CA PRO A 147 -19.98 2.76 -21.99
C PRO A 147 -18.46 2.98 -21.80
N PHE A 148 -17.68 3.06 -22.88
CA PHE A 148 -16.24 3.30 -22.82
C PHE A 148 -15.90 4.67 -22.24
N THR A 149 -16.64 5.71 -22.65
CA THR A 149 -16.51 7.08 -22.11
C THR A 149 -16.93 7.15 -20.64
N ILE A 150 -18.01 6.46 -20.25
CA ILE A 150 -18.45 6.37 -18.84
C ILE A 150 -17.33 5.78 -17.97
N VAL A 151 -16.74 4.64 -18.38
CA VAL A 151 -15.63 4.01 -17.66
C VAL A 151 -14.40 4.92 -17.62
N GLY A 152 -14.09 5.60 -18.73
CA GLY A 152 -12.97 6.54 -18.81
C GLY A 152 -13.11 7.70 -17.85
N LEU A 153 -14.28 8.34 -17.82
CA LEU A 153 -14.58 9.44 -16.91
C LEU A 153 -14.56 8.99 -15.45
N ALA A 154 -15.18 7.84 -15.15
CA ALA A 154 -15.16 7.28 -13.80
C ALA A 154 -13.73 7.00 -13.32
N SER A 155 -12.87 6.45 -14.18
CA SER A 155 -11.46 6.18 -13.84
C SER A 155 -10.69 7.46 -13.48
N ILE A 156 -10.92 8.55 -14.23
CA ILE A 156 -10.28 9.85 -13.98
C ILE A 156 -10.72 10.39 -12.62
N VAL A 157 -12.03 10.39 -12.36
CA VAL A 157 -12.60 10.87 -11.09
C VAL A 157 -12.03 10.08 -9.91
N LEU A 158 -11.96 8.75 -10.02
CA LEU A 158 -11.40 7.89 -8.97
C LEU A 158 -9.90 8.14 -8.76
N PHE A 159 -9.13 8.30 -9.85
CA PHE A 159 -7.70 8.61 -9.78
C PHE A 159 -7.45 9.94 -9.06
N PHE A 160 -8.13 11.02 -9.47
CA PHE A 160 -7.99 12.32 -8.81
C PHE A 160 -8.47 12.29 -7.35
N ARG A 161 -9.53 11.55 -7.05
CA ARG A 161 -9.97 11.34 -5.66
C ARG A 161 -8.90 10.65 -4.81
N GLN A 162 -8.25 9.61 -5.35
CA GLN A 162 -7.18 8.90 -4.65
C GLN A 162 -5.92 9.77 -4.51
N LEU A 163 -5.56 10.51 -5.55
CA LEU A 163 -4.45 11.45 -5.53
C LEU A 163 -4.67 12.55 -4.49
N PHE A 164 -5.88 13.10 -4.43
CA PHE A 164 -6.24 14.10 -3.42
C PHE A 164 -6.19 13.51 -2.01
N PHE A 165 -6.66 12.27 -1.81
CA PHE A 165 -6.56 11.60 -0.51
C PHE A 165 -5.11 11.50 -0.01
N VAL A 166 -4.19 11.03 -0.86
CA VAL A 166 -2.78 10.85 -0.48
C VAL A 166 -2.07 12.19 -0.26
N THR A 167 -2.39 13.20 -1.06
CA THR A 167 -1.79 14.53 -0.93
C THR A 167 -2.36 15.33 0.26
N ALA A 168 -3.65 15.20 0.54
CA ALA A 168 -4.32 15.95 1.61
C ALA A 168 -3.97 15.40 3.01
N ILE A 169 -3.90 14.07 3.16
CA ILE A 169 -3.46 13.45 4.42
C ILE A 169 -1.98 13.72 4.67
N GLY A 170 -1.17 13.82 3.62
CA GLY A 170 0.26 14.09 3.75
C GLY A 170 1.05 12.93 4.38
N PRO A 171 2.39 13.05 4.39
CA PRO A 171 3.23 12.03 4.97
C PRO A 171 3.12 11.99 6.51
N THR A 172 3.13 10.78 7.06
CA THR A 172 3.22 10.52 8.50
C THR A 172 4.65 10.15 8.84
N HIS A 173 5.24 10.79 9.83
CA HIS A 173 6.56 10.49 10.35
C HIS A 173 6.47 10.16 11.83
N VAL A 174 7.16 9.08 12.22
CA VAL A 174 7.32 8.69 13.61
C VAL A 174 8.81 8.58 13.89
N GLU A 175 9.27 9.30 14.89
CA GLU A 175 10.64 9.23 15.38
C GLU A 175 10.65 8.68 16.80
N ILE A 176 11.70 7.94 17.16
CA ILE A 176 11.88 7.33 18.47
C ILE A 176 13.24 7.67 19.06
N SER A 177 13.31 7.85 20.38
CA SER A 177 14.55 8.25 21.07
C SER A 177 15.63 7.18 21.09
N GLY A 178 15.24 5.90 21.03
CA GLY A 178 16.17 4.78 21.12
C GLY A 178 15.67 3.55 20.39
N HIS A 179 16.61 2.84 19.75
CA HIS A 179 16.40 1.55 19.09
C HIS A 179 17.71 0.76 19.21
N PRO A 180 17.68 -0.57 19.46
CA PRO A 180 16.50 -1.41 19.70
C PRO A 180 15.81 -1.12 21.03
N LEU A 181 14.52 -1.48 21.12
CA LEU A 181 13.73 -1.36 22.33
C LEU A 181 14.05 -2.50 23.31
N ARG A 182 13.89 -2.25 24.60
CA ARG A 182 14.15 -3.21 25.69
C ARG A 182 12.99 -3.22 26.69
N PRO A 183 12.54 -4.41 27.16
CA PRO A 183 11.47 -4.54 28.13
C PRO A 183 11.71 -3.71 29.39
N GLY A 184 10.67 -3.03 29.88
CA GLY A 184 10.73 -2.22 31.11
C GLY A 184 11.30 -0.82 30.94
N ASN A 185 11.85 -0.47 29.77
CA ASN A 185 12.34 0.88 29.50
C ASN A 185 11.23 1.78 28.94
N GLN A 186 11.44 3.09 29.09
CA GLN A 186 10.61 4.14 28.52
C GLN A 186 11.34 4.79 27.34
N TYR A 187 10.60 5.09 26.27
CA TYR A 187 11.11 5.73 25.06
C TYR A 187 10.25 6.94 24.72
N GLN A 188 10.86 8.00 24.19
CA GLN A 188 10.10 9.13 23.65
C GLN A 188 9.77 8.83 22.18
N VAL A 189 8.54 9.11 21.80
CA VAL A 189 8.01 8.96 20.45
C VAL A 189 7.49 10.32 20.00
N LEU A 190 8.04 10.82 18.90
CA LEU A 190 7.55 12.02 18.23
C LEU A 190 6.74 11.60 17.02
N LEU A 191 5.45 11.90 17.04
CA LEU A 191 4.55 11.74 15.90
C LEU A 191 4.45 13.09 15.19
N SER A 192 4.75 13.12 13.90
CA SER A 192 4.50 14.25 13.01
C SER A 192 3.59 13.80 11.87
N GLN A 193 2.37 14.33 11.84
CA GLN A 193 1.41 14.13 10.77
C GLN A 193 1.33 15.42 9.98
N ALA A 194 1.93 15.42 8.79
CA ALA A 194 1.74 16.51 7.84
C ALA A 194 0.34 16.45 7.23
N GLY A 195 0.03 17.40 6.33
CA GLY A 195 -1.26 17.46 5.64
C GLY A 195 -2.22 18.47 6.28
N SER A 196 -3.37 18.64 5.62
CA SER A 196 -4.37 19.65 5.97
C SER A 196 -5.72 19.02 6.37
N VAL A 197 -5.73 17.72 6.65
CA VAL A 197 -6.95 16.96 6.94
C VAL A 197 -7.24 16.98 8.44
N SER A 198 -8.49 17.31 8.79
CA SER A 198 -9.02 17.18 10.15
C SER A 198 -9.27 15.72 10.52
N PHE A 199 -8.88 15.35 11.74
CA PHE A 199 -9.12 14.01 12.30
C PHE A 199 -10.09 14.11 13.48
N ARG A 200 -11.19 13.36 13.41
CA ARG A 200 -12.10 13.19 14.56
C ARG A 200 -11.40 12.46 15.69
N ARG A 201 -10.57 11.48 15.31
CA ARG A 201 -9.81 10.64 16.22
C ARG A 201 -8.50 10.23 15.58
N LEU A 202 -7.42 10.27 16.35
CA LEU A 202 -6.13 9.73 16.00
C LEU A 202 -5.61 8.93 17.20
N GLU A 203 -5.19 7.70 16.99
CA GLU A 203 -4.77 6.77 18.03
C GLU A 203 -3.44 6.13 17.65
N LEU A 204 -2.50 6.12 18.60
CA LEU A 204 -1.23 5.45 18.46
C LEU A 204 -1.23 4.22 19.37
N PHE A 205 -1.01 3.05 18.78
CA PHE A 205 -0.96 1.75 19.45
C PHE A 205 0.44 1.16 19.37
N LEU A 206 0.81 0.38 20.39
CA LEU A 206 1.86 -0.62 20.32
C LEU A 206 1.19 -1.99 20.14
N GLU A 207 1.55 -2.71 19.08
CA GLU A 207 1.01 -4.04 18.78
C GLU A 207 2.13 -5.08 18.70
N LEU A 208 1.80 -6.28 19.18
CA LEU A 208 2.56 -7.51 19.00
C LEU A 208 1.79 -8.41 18.04
N GLU A 209 2.38 -8.69 16.89
CA GLU A 209 1.84 -9.62 15.90
C GLU A 209 2.70 -10.88 15.86
N GLU A 210 2.03 -12.03 16.00
CA GLU A 210 2.61 -13.35 15.79
C GLU A 210 2.18 -13.89 14.42
N GLN A 211 3.14 -14.44 13.69
CA GLN A 211 2.94 -15.13 12.44
C GLN A 211 3.44 -16.56 12.58
N ALA A 212 2.58 -17.54 12.30
CA ALA A 212 2.94 -18.95 12.26
C ALA A 212 2.62 -19.54 10.89
N THR A 213 3.60 -20.22 10.30
CA THR A 213 3.46 -20.95 9.03
C THR A 213 3.50 -22.44 9.31
N PHE A 214 2.41 -23.14 9.02
CA PHE A 214 2.26 -24.57 9.25
C PHE A 214 1.83 -25.30 7.97
N ARG A 215 2.18 -26.59 7.87
CA ARG A 215 1.74 -27.47 6.78
C ARG A 215 0.48 -28.20 7.20
N GLN A 216 -0.61 -28.01 6.47
CA GLN A 216 -1.86 -28.74 6.64
C GLN A 216 -2.02 -29.72 5.45
N GLY A 217 -1.52 -30.94 5.62
CA GLY A 217 -1.42 -31.90 4.52
C GLY A 217 -0.38 -31.47 3.48
N THR A 218 -0.81 -31.26 2.24
CA THR A 218 0.05 -30.75 1.14
C THR A 218 0.06 -29.21 1.07
N ASP A 219 -0.86 -28.54 1.77
CA ASP A 219 -0.99 -27.08 1.72
C ASP A 219 -0.17 -26.40 2.81
N VAL A 220 0.60 -25.38 2.43
CA VAL A 220 1.25 -24.47 3.38
C VAL A 220 0.27 -23.35 3.73
N ARG A 221 -0.02 -23.18 5.01
CA ARG A 221 -0.84 -22.08 5.52
C ARG A 221 -0.03 -21.19 6.45
N THR A 222 -0.23 -19.90 6.31
CA THR A 222 0.35 -18.88 7.19
C THR A 222 -0.80 -18.16 7.88
N GLU A 223 -0.81 -18.25 9.20
CA GLU A 223 -1.76 -17.55 10.06
C GLU A 223 -1.05 -16.40 10.77
N ARG A 224 -1.77 -15.29 10.96
CA ARG A 224 -1.26 -14.09 11.61
C ARG A 224 -2.28 -13.58 12.60
N GLN A 225 -1.82 -13.20 13.77
CA GLN A 225 -2.67 -12.72 14.83
C GLN A 225 -1.98 -11.61 15.61
N VAL A 226 -2.70 -10.50 15.83
CA VAL A 226 -2.31 -9.52 16.85
C VAL A 226 -2.64 -10.12 18.21
N VAL A 227 -1.61 -10.62 18.89
CA VAL A 227 -1.76 -11.31 20.18
C VAL A 227 -1.83 -10.34 21.35
N TRP A 228 -1.28 -9.15 21.18
CA TRP A 228 -1.32 -8.10 22.19
C TRP A 228 -1.34 -6.72 21.54
N GLN A 229 -2.13 -5.81 22.13
CA GLN A 229 -2.21 -4.42 21.72
C GLN A 229 -2.35 -3.52 22.95
N SER A 230 -1.71 -2.36 22.92
CA SER A 230 -1.86 -1.33 23.95
C SER A 230 -1.98 0.05 23.31
N LEU A 231 -2.94 0.82 23.78
CA LEU A 231 -3.13 2.22 23.39
C LEU A 231 -2.08 3.07 24.12
N ILE A 232 -1.19 3.70 23.36
CA ILE A 232 -0.20 4.63 23.90
C ILE A 232 -0.87 5.98 24.14
N ARG A 233 -1.55 6.52 23.11
CA ARG A 233 -2.27 7.80 23.20
C ARG A 233 -3.38 7.90 22.18
N ARG A 234 -4.44 8.60 22.58
CA ARG A 234 -5.56 9.04 21.74
C ARG A 234 -5.62 10.56 21.72
N TRP A 235 -5.80 11.12 20.54
CA TRP A 235 -6.15 12.52 20.29
C TRP A 235 -7.53 12.57 19.63
N ASN A 236 -8.34 13.56 20.02
CA ASN A 236 -9.67 13.77 19.45
C ASN A 236 -9.72 15.17 18.83
N ASN A 237 -10.50 15.31 17.75
CA ASN A 237 -10.76 16.58 17.06
C ASN A 237 -9.47 17.37 16.77
N ILE A 238 -8.56 16.74 16.03
CA ILE A 238 -7.34 17.39 15.55
C ILE A 238 -7.69 18.21 14.31
N GLU A 239 -7.49 19.51 14.43
CA GLU A 239 -7.57 20.45 13.32
C GLU A 239 -6.15 20.98 13.05
N PRO A 240 -5.47 20.48 12.00
CA PRO A 240 -4.15 20.99 11.68
C PRO A 240 -4.24 22.45 11.22
N LEU A 241 -3.39 23.31 11.78
CA LEU A 241 -3.24 24.68 11.29
C LEU A 241 -2.64 24.64 9.87
N SER A 242 -3.10 25.55 9.01
CA SER A 242 -2.63 25.61 7.62
C SER A 242 -1.12 25.82 7.54
N GLY A 243 -0.41 24.87 6.96
CA GLY A 243 1.04 24.92 6.75
C GLY A 243 1.89 24.43 7.92
N THR A 244 1.29 24.05 9.06
CA THR A 244 2.02 23.45 10.19
C THR A 244 1.61 21.99 10.36
N PRO A 245 2.56 21.03 10.37
CA PRO A 245 2.23 19.65 10.66
C PRO A 245 1.70 19.51 12.10
N PHE A 246 0.82 18.54 12.31
CA PHE A 246 0.43 18.14 13.66
C PHE A 246 1.59 17.37 14.28
N GLU A 247 2.12 17.88 15.39
CA GLU A 247 3.22 17.26 16.14
C GLU A 247 2.78 16.89 17.55
N ALA A 248 3.15 15.69 17.98
CA ALA A 248 2.80 15.16 19.28
C ALA A 248 3.96 14.33 19.85
N GLU A 249 4.46 14.72 21.01
CA GLU A 249 5.43 13.96 21.78
C GLU A 249 4.72 13.09 22.82
N VAL A 250 5.07 11.80 22.86
CA VAL A 250 4.44 10.82 23.74
C VAL A 250 5.50 9.90 24.33
N GLN A 251 5.29 9.46 25.57
CA GLN A 251 6.11 8.42 26.17
C GLN A 251 5.54 7.04 25.88
N LEU A 252 6.39 6.17 25.34
CA LEU A 252 6.15 4.76 25.13
C LEU A 252 6.77 3.97 26.28
N GLU A 253 5.93 3.28 27.05
CA GLU A 253 6.38 2.35 28.08
C GLU A 253 6.30 0.92 27.54
N LEU A 254 7.45 0.24 27.46
CA LEU A 254 7.45 -1.17 27.05
C LEU A 254 7.22 -2.06 28.29
N PRO A 255 6.22 -2.97 28.28
CA PRO A 255 5.97 -3.86 29.40
C PRO A 255 7.24 -4.60 29.84
N SER A 256 7.46 -4.75 31.15
CA SER A 256 8.64 -5.44 31.69
C SER A 256 8.75 -6.90 31.28
N LYS A 257 7.60 -7.53 30.97
CA LYS A 257 7.48 -8.90 30.46
C LYS A 257 7.26 -8.96 28.94
N ALA A 258 7.57 -7.90 28.21
CA ALA A 258 7.44 -7.89 26.76
C ALA A 258 8.31 -8.99 26.13
N MET A 259 7.70 -9.77 25.24
CA MET A 259 8.42 -10.77 24.45
C MET A 259 9.40 -10.07 23.51
N HIS A 260 10.57 -10.66 23.26
CA HIS A 260 11.51 -10.12 22.28
C HIS A 260 11.01 -10.36 20.85
N SER A 261 11.44 -9.52 19.92
CA SER A 261 11.27 -9.76 18.49
C SER A 261 11.99 -11.05 18.10
N PHE A 262 11.34 -11.87 17.30
CA PHE A 262 11.83 -13.19 16.92
C PHE A 262 11.49 -13.45 15.46
N SER A 263 12.42 -14.03 14.70
CA SER A 263 12.21 -14.37 13.29
C SER A 263 12.86 -15.71 12.98
N SER A 264 12.07 -16.66 12.51
CA SER A 264 12.51 -17.99 12.06
C SER A 264 11.79 -18.36 10.77
N THR A 265 12.16 -19.50 10.17
CA THR A 265 11.55 -19.98 8.92
C THR A 265 10.03 -20.18 9.00
N HIS A 266 9.50 -20.49 10.19
CA HIS A 266 8.08 -20.84 10.35
C HIS A 266 7.35 -20.01 11.41
N ASN A 267 8.07 -19.25 12.24
CA ASN A 267 7.47 -18.45 13.30
C ASN A 267 8.15 -17.10 13.39
N THR A 268 7.35 -16.04 13.49
CA THR A 268 7.82 -14.66 13.63
C THR A 268 7.01 -13.93 14.68
N VAL A 269 7.69 -13.25 15.60
CA VAL A 269 7.12 -12.34 16.61
C VAL A 269 7.59 -10.93 16.26
N SER A 270 6.67 -10.07 15.88
CA SER A 270 6.95 -8.73 15.39
C SER A 270 6.27 -7.66 16.24
N TRP A 271 7.02 -6.60 16.53
CA TRP A 271 6.50 -5.44 17.25
C TRP A 271 6.34 -4.27 16.29
N ARG A 272 5.28 -3.49 16.50
CA ARG A 272 4.98 -2.34 15.64
C ARG A 272 4.24 -1.24 16.37
N LEU A 273 4.52 -0.01 15.98
CA LEU A 273 3.69 1.15 16.29
C LEU A 273 2.65 1.32 15.18
N VAL A 274 1.38 1.40 15.54
CA VAL A 274 0.26 1.54 14.60
C VAL A 274 -0.48 2.82 14.88
N LEU A 275 -0.47 3.73 13.91
CA LEU A 275 -1.26 4.94 13.92
C LEU A 275 -2.58 4.68 13.19
N ARG A 276 -3.70 4.80 13.91
CA ARG A 276 -5.07 4.67 13.36
C ARG A 276 -5.75 6.04 13.43
N GLY A 277 -6.20 6.56 12.29
CA GLY A 277 -6.86 7.86 12.19
C GLY A 277 -8.24 7.74 11.55
N VAL A 278 -9.20 8.52 12.03
CA VAL A 278 -10.53 8.68 11.44
C VAL A 278 -10.67 10.13 10.95
N PRO A 279 -10.36 10.39 9.68
CA PRO A 279 -10.61 11.70 9.07
C PRO A 279 -12.09 12.04 9.01
N GLU A 280 -12.44 13.32 8.89
CA GLU A 280 -13.86 13.73 8.82
C GLU A 280 -14.57 13.34 7.53
N HIS A 281 -13.89 13.49 6.39
CA HIS A 281 -14.48 13.35 5.05
C HIS A 281 -13.80 12.23 4.24
N TRP A 282 -12.91 11.47 4.87
CA TRP A 282 -12.05 10.51 4.20
C TRP A 282 -12.04 9.15 4.88
N PRO A 283 -11.70 8.07 4.15
CA PRO A 283 -11.51 6.74 4.74
C PRO A 283 -10.53 6.74 5.91
N ALA A 284 -10.69 5.75 6.80
CA ALA A 284 -9.79 5.57 7.93
C ALA A 284 -8.34 5.41 7.46
N LEU A 285 -7.43 6.11 8.12
CA LEU A 285 -6.00 6.08 7.92
C LEU A 285 -5.38 5.03 8.83
N VAL A 286 -4.55 4.16 8.27
CA VAL A 286 -3.70 3.25 9.07
C VAL A 286 -2.27 3.37 8.57
N ARG A 287 -1.34 3.61 9.49
CA ARG A 287 0.11 3.64 9.23
C ARG A 287 0.82 2.77 10.25
N VAL A 288 1.74 1.96 9.77
CA VAL A 288 2.45 0.96 10.57
C VAL A 288 3.93 1.23 10.50
N PHE A 289 4.58 1.21 11.66
CA PHE A 289 5.99 1.47 11.84
C PHE A 289 6.61 0.30 12.60
N PRO A 290 7.43 -0.55 11.95
CA PRO A 290 8.04 -1.71 12.60
C PRO A 290 9.08 -1.26 13.64
N VAL A 291 9.13 -1.97 14.78
CA VAL A 291 10.15 -1.79 15.81
C VAL A 291 10.72 -3.14 16.25
N VAL A 292 11.95 -3.15 16.75
CA VAL A 292 12.62 -4.38 17.21
C VAL A 292 12.80 -4.31 18.72
N VAL A 293 12.34 -5.34 19.40
CA VAL A 293 12.46 -5.51 20.85
C VAL A 293 13.52 -6.57 21.13
N PHE A 294 14.52 -6.22 21.93
CA PHE A 294 15.55 -7.15 22.40
C PHE A 294 15.10 -7.88 23.67
N PRO A 295 15.68 -9.04 23.98
CA PRO A 295 15.40 -9.74 25.23
C PRO A 295 15.74 -8.85 26.44
N ALA A 296 14.99 -9.06 27.52
CA ALA A 296 15.27 -8.41 28.79
C ALA A 296 16.72 -8.68 29.21
N GLU A 297 17.38 -7.66 29.76
CA GLU A 297 18.70 -7.87 30.35
C GLU A 297 18.56 -8.77 31.56
N ILE A 298 19.14 -9.97 31.49
CA ILE A 298 19.30 -10.83 32.65
C ILE A 298 20.39 -10.18 33.50
N ILE A 299 19.98 -9.36 34.46
CA ILE A 299 20.90 -8.87 35.49
C ILE A 299 21.25 -10.10 36.32
N SER A 300 22.43 -10.69 36.08
CA SER A 300 22.95 -11.72 36.96
C SER A 300 23.12 -11.09 38.34
N SER A 301 22.76 -11.82 39.40
CA SER A 301 22.81 -11.36 40.79
C SER A 301 24.24 -11.13 41.32
N ASP A 302 25.24 -11.01 40.45
CA ASP A 302 26.65 -10.85 40.78
C ASP A 302 27.27 -9.67 40.03
N GLY A 303 26.57 -8.52 39.94
CA GLY A 303 27.12 -7.18 39.63
C GLY A 303 27.97 -7.02 38.35
N LYS A 304 28.13 -8.06 37.53
CA LYS A 304 28.96 -8.12 36.34
C LYS A 304 28.04 -8.34 35.16
N LYS A 305 28.10 -7.40 34.22
CA LYS A 305 27.49 -7.52 32.90
C LYS A 305 27.89 -8.86 32.30
N ALA A 306 26.95 -9.81 32.27
CA ALA A 306 27.16 -11.08 31.60
C ALA A 306 27.10 -10.81 30.10
N ILE A 307 28.26 -10.56 29.50
CA ILE A 307 28.43 -10.75 28.06
C ILE A 307 28.20 -12.24 27.82
N VAL A 308 27.17 -12.57 27.06
CA VAL A 308 26.88 -13.94 26.63
C VAL A 308 28.09 -14.43 25.85
N GLN A 309 29.01 -15.13 26.52
CA GLN A 309 30.10 -15.86 25.88
C GLN A 309 29.52 -17.19 25.41
N THR A 310 29.21 -17.26 24.12
CA THR A 310 28.86 -18.51 23.44
C THR A 310 30.11 -19.38 23.36
N ARG A 311 30.08 -20.57 23.98
CA ARG A 311 31.09 -21.62 23.75
C ARG A 311 30.98 -22.09 22.30
N THR A 312 32.13 -22.09 21.62
CA THR A 312 32.43 -22.76 20.35
C THR A 312 31.97 -24.21 20.30
#